data_AF-A0A519T5T4-F1
#
_entry.id   AF-A0A519T5T4-F1
#
_cell.length_a   1.000
_cell.length_b   1.000
_cell.length_c   1.000
_cell.angle_alpha   90.00
_cell.angle_beta   90.00
_cell.angle_gamma   90.00
#
_symmetry.space_group_name_H-M   'P 1'
#
loop_
_entity.id
_entity.type
_entity.pdbx_description
1 polymer ?
#
loop_
_entity_poly.entity_id
_entity_poly.type
_entity_poly.pdbx_seq_one_letter_code
_entity_poly.pdbx_strand_id
1 'polypeptide(L)'
;MKRIKILEVRSELGAGTRGSSLGPDALRVACLNQGSDYFRRYNAVVVPDLNYALFDKDNFPLAHHIDAIYTVQKSVASAVEQTLRFGEFPI
;
A
#
# COMPACT_ATOMS: atom_id res chain seq x y z
N MET A 1 1.93 -24.24 -5.99
CA MET A 1 1.79 -23.01 -5.16
C MET A 1 1.40 -21.86 -6.08
N LYS A 2 0.47 -20.98 -5.67
CA LYS A 2 0.16 -19.76 -6.42
C LYS A 2 1.36 -18.81 -6.37
N ARG A 3 1.64 -18.09 -7.45
CA ARG A 3 2.70 -17.07 -7.46
C ARG A 3 2.29 -15.91 -6.56
N ILE A 4 3.19 -15.40 -5.73
CA ILE A 4 2.92 -14.25 -4.87
C ILE A 4 3.10 -12.96 -5.68
N LYS A 5 2.20 -12.00 -5.47
CA LYS A 5 2.27 -10.63 -5.97
C LYS A 5 2.22 -9.68 -4.78
N ILE A 6 3.23 -8.84 -4.62
CA ILE A 6 3.28 -7.85 -3.54
C ILE A 6 2.51 -6.60 -3.97
N LEU A 7 1.57 -6.15 -3.15
CA LEU A 7 0.80 -4.92 -3.34
C LEU A 7 1.26 -3.88 -2.33
N GLU A 8 2.03 -2.91 -2.79
CA GLU A 8 2.58 -1.87 -1.93
C GLU A 8 1.58 -0.74 -1.73
N VAL A 9 0.90 -0.79 -0.59
CA VAL A 9 -0.03 0.25 -0.14
C VAL A 9 0.75 1.25 0.70
N ARG A 10 1.05 2.41 0.10
CA ARG A 10 1.85 3.47 0.73
C ARG A 10 1.00 4.57 1.35
N SER A 11 -0.32 4.41 1.38
CA SER A 11 -1.21 5.40 1.97
C SER A 11 -1.02 5.49 3.49
N GLU A 12 -0.86 6.71 3.99
CA GLU A 12 -0.79 7.03 5.42
C GLU A 12 -1.98 7.91 5.87
N LEU A 13 -3.01 8.05 5.03
CA LEU A 13 -4.19 8.87 5.30
C LEU A 13 -4.96 8.43 6.55
N GLY A 14 -5.08 7.12 6.76
CA GLY A 14 -5.70 6.54 7.95
C GLY A 14 -4.73 6.32 9.11
N ALA A 15 -3.46 6.69 8.96
CA ALA A 15 -2.47 6.50 10.01
C ALA A 15 -2.56 7.63 11.04
N GLY A 16 -2.53 7.26 12.33
CA GLY A 16 -2.39 8.24 13.42
C GLY A 16 -1.00 8.86 13.51
N THR A 17 -0.04 8.40 12.72
CA THR A 17 1.36 8.84 12.71
C THR A 17 1.88 9.01 11.28
N ARG A 18 2.75 10.01 11.08
CA ARG A 18 3.45 10.23 9.81
C ARG A 18 4.60 9.24 9.64
N GLY A 19 4.87 8.81 8.41
CA GLY A 19 5.94 7.90 8.03
C GLY A 19 5.52 6.44 7.85
N SER A 20 4.25 6.09 8.07
CA SER A 20 3.77 4.72 7.79
C SER A 20 3.84 4.37 6.30
N SER A 21 3.78 5.38 5.43
CA SER A 21 3.99 5.30 3.98
C SER A 21 5.38 4.77 3.58
N LEU A 22 6.36 4.82 4.49
CA LEU A 22 7.72 4.33 4.28
C LEU A 22 7.89 2.84 4.64
N GLY A 23 6.87 2.19 5.21
CA GLY A 23 6.92 0.79 5.63
C GLY A 23 7.44 -0.17 4.55
N PRO A 24 6.92 -0.13 3.31
CA PRO A 24 7.41 -0.98 2.23
C PRO A 24 8.91 -0.80 1.94
N ASP A 25 9.44 0.42 2.02
CA ASP A 25 10.87 0.67 1.80
C ASP A 25 11.72 0.20 2.98
N ALA A 26 11.23 0.39 4.20
CA ALA A 26 11.88 -0.15 5.39
C ALA A 26 12.03 -1.68 5.31
N LEU A 27 11.00 -2.38 4.81
CA LEU A 27 11.07 -3.82 4.56
C LEU A 27 12.10 -4.19 3.48
N ARG A 28 12.20 -3.42 2.39
CA ARG A 28 13.23 -3.63 1.36
C ARG A 28 14.64 -3.49 1.92
N VAL A 29 14.88 -2.42 2.68
CA VAL A 29 16.17 -2.17 3.33
C VAL A 29 16.50 -3.31 4.30
N ALA A 30 15.53 -3.76 5.10
CA ALA A 30 15.71 -4.89 5.98
C ALA A 30 16.02 -6.19 5.22
N CYS A 31 15.32 -6.47 4.12
CA CYS A 31 15.63 -7.62 3.26
C CYS A 31 17.05 -7.55 2.68
N LEU A 32 17.47 -6.38 2.20
CA LEU A 32 18.83 -6.18 1.67
C LEU A 32 19.89 -6.44 2.74
N ASN A 33 19.71 -5.89 3.94
CA ASN A 33 20.64 -6.08 5.07
C ASN A 33 20.75 -7.55 5.50
N GLN A 34 19.66 -8.30 5.38
CA GLN A 34 19.61 -9.73 5.71
C GLN A 34 20.03 -10.64 4.54
N GLY A 35 20.46 -10.08 3.40
CA GLY A 35 20.79 -10.86 2.20
C GLY A 35 19.59 -11.64 1.61
N SER A 36 18.36 -11.20 1.91
CA SER A 36 17.14 -11.84 1.45
C SER A 36 16.79 -11.39 0.03
N ASP A 37 16.49 -12.35 -0.84
CA ASP A 37 16.08 -12.10 -2.22
C ASP A 37 14.56 -11.93 -2.38
N TYR A 38 13.82 -11.74 -1.28
CA TYR A 38 12.34 -11.71 -1.27
C TYR A 38 11.73 -10.76 -2.30
N PHE A 39 12.14 -9.49 -2.30
CA PHE A 39 11.66 -8.46 -3.25
C PHE A 39 12.23 -8.61 -4.66
N ARG A 40 13.24 -9.47 -4.87
CA ARG A 40 13.72 -9.87 -6.20
C ARG A 40 12.93 -11.04 -6.76
N ARG A 41 12.50 -11.96 -5.89
CA ARG A 41 11.76 -13.18 -6.24
C ARG A 41 10.30 -12.91 -6.58
N TYR A 42 9.67 -11.97 -5.88
CA TYR A 42 8.26 -11.65 -6.04
C TYR A 42 8.09 -10.26 -6.63
N ASN A 43 7.30 -10.17 -7.70
CA ASN A 43 6.99 -8.89 -8.33
C ASN A 43 6.13 -8.04 -7.38
N ALA A 44 6.51 -6.79 -7.21
CA ALA A 44 5.72 -5.79 -6.49
C ALA A 44 5.02 -4.84 -7.46
N VAL A 45 3.89 -4.30 -7.04
CA VAL A 45 3.22 -3.17 -7.70
C VAL A 45 2.80 -2.18 -6.62
N VAL A 46 2.99 -0.88 -6.90
CA VAL A 46 2.55 0.18 -6.01
C VAL A 46 1.09 0.49 -6.30
N VAL A 47 0.25 0.46 -5.26
CA VAL A 47 -1.14 0.91 -5.36
C VAL A 47 -1.15 2.43 -5.22
N PRO A 48 -1.84 3.18 -6.10
CA PRO A 48 -1.92 4.64 -5.99
C PRO A 48 -2.48 5.06 -4.63
N ASP A 49 -1.76 5.96 -3.95
CA ASP A 49 -2.21 6.64 -2.74
C ASP A 49 -2.66 8.08 -3.05
N LEU A 50 -3.24 8.73 -2.05
CA LEU A 50 -3.62 10.15 -2.10
C LEU A 50 -3.05 10.90 -0.89
N ASN A 51 -1.82 10.60 -0.48
CA ASN A 51 -1.20 11.20 0.71
C ASN A 51 -1.09 12.73 0.64
N TYR A 52 -1.14 13.31 -0.56
CA TYR A 52 -1.22 14.76 -0.73
C TYR A 52 -2.45 15.38 -0.03
N ALA A 53 -3.53 14.61 0.17
CA ALA A 53 -4.74 15.08 0.85
C ALA A 53 -4.50 15.44 2.33
N LEU A 54 -3.38 15.00 2.91
CA LEU A 54 -2.94 15.41 4.25
C LEU A 54 -2.58 16.89 4.36
N PHE A 55 -2.30 17.54 3.23
CA PHE A 55 -2.00 18.97 3.14
C PHE A 55 -3.24 19.79 2.76
N ASP A 56 -4.33 19.14 2.36
CA ASP A 56 -5.59 19.78 2.06
C ASP A 56 -6.35 20.11 3.35
N LYS A 57 -7.29 21.07 3.23
CA LYS A 57 -8.20 21.38 4.34
C LYS A 57 -9.07 20.17 4.64
N ASP A 58 -9.04 19.72 5.88
CA ASP A 58 -9.94 18.68 6.35
C ASP A 58 -11.34 19.24 6.64
N ASN A 59 -12.33 18.70 5.94
CA ASN A 59 -13.73 19.10 6.06
C ASN A 59 -14.50 18.27 7.08
N PHE A 60 -13.92 17.18 7.60
CA PHE A 60 -14.62 16.20 8.43
C PHE A 60 -13.95 16.06 9.80
N PRO A 61 -14.59 16.53 10.89
CA PRO A 61 -13.96 16.55 12.21
C PRO A 61 -13.79 15.17 12.87
N LEU A 62 -14.53 14.15 12.41
CA LEU A 62 -14.51 12.79 12.96
C LEU A 62 -14.05 11.72 11.96
N ALA A 63 -13.97 12.09 10.68
CA ALA A 63 -13.68 11.18 9.58
C ALA A 63 -12.64 11.84 8.67
N HIS A 64 -11.49 12.12 9.26
CA HIS A 64 -10.41 12.85 8.62
C HIS A 64 -10.05 12.25 7.25
N HIS A 65 -10.09 13.08 6.21
CA HIS A 65 -9.77 12.68 4.82
C HIS A 65 -10.58 11.49 4.26
N ILE A 66 -11.82 11.27 4.73
CA ILE A 66 -12.64 10.10 4.37
C ILE A 66 -12.79 9.87 2.87
N ASP A 67 -12.94 10.93 2.07
CA ASP A 67 -13.08 10.82 0.61
C ASP A 67 -11.83 10.24 -0.05
N ALA A 68 -10.65 10.67 0.42
CA ALA A 68 -9.37 10.17 -0.06
C ALA A 68 -9.13 8.74 0.42
N ILE A 69 -9.46 8.43 1.69
CA ILE A 69 -9.39 7.06 2.23
C ILE A 69 -10.27 6.11 1.42
N TYR A 70 -11.51 6.49 1.15
CA TYR A 70 -12.45 5.69 0.35
C TYR A 70 -11.89 5.39 -1.05
N THR A 71 -11.31 6.40 -1.70
CA THR A 71 -10.70 6.25 -3.02
C THR A 71 -9.50 5.31 -2.99
N VAL A 72 -8.62 5.44 -1.99
CA VAL A 72 -7.48 4.51 -1.81
C VAL A 72 -7.98 3.08 -1.57
N GLN A 73 -8.97 2.88 -0.71
CA GLN A 73 -9.49 1.53 -0.42
C GLN A 73 -10.12 0.88 -1.65
N LYS A 74 -10.77 1.65 -2.53
CA LYS A 74 -11.21 1.15 -3.85
C LYS A 74 -10.04 0.69 -4.72
N SER A 75 -8.96 1.47 -4.79
CA SER A 75 -7.75 1.10 -5.54
C SER A 75 -7.11 -0.18 -4.99
N VAL A 76 -7.03 -0.32 -3.67
CA VAL A 76 -6.53 -1.54 -3.00
C VAL A 76 -7.42 -2.75 -3.34
N ALA A 77 -8.74 -2.61 -3.18
CA ALA A 77 -9.69 -3.69 -3.49
C ALA A 77 -9.59 -4.12 -4.96
N SER A 78 -9.48 -3.18 -5.89
CA SER A 78 -9.28 -3.46 -7.32
C SER A 78 -7.96 -4.18 -7.58
N ALA A 79 -6.86 -3.80 -6.93
CA ALA A 79 -5.57 -4.45 -7.10
C ALA A 79 -5.57 -5.89 -6.57
N VAL A 80 -6.23 -6.13 -5.43
CA VAL A 80 -6.44 -7.47 -4.86
C VAL A 80 -7.28 -8.32 -5.80
N GLU A 81 -8.42 -7.80 -6.26
CA GLU A 81 -9.30 -8.51 -7.19
C GLU A 81 -8.57 -8.91 -8.48
N GLN A 82 -7.85 -7.99 -9.11
CA GLN A 82 -7.07 -8.26 -10.31
C GLN A 82 -6.03 -9.36 -10.07
N THR A 83 -5.28 -9.25 -8.97
CA THR A 83 -4.26 -10.26 -8.60
C THR A 83 -4.87 -11.65 -8.46
N LEU A 84 -6.03 -11.75 -7.78
CA LEU A 84 -6.75 -13.02 -7.63
C LEU A 84 -7.28 -13.55 -8.96
N ARG A 85 -7.79 -12.68 -9.84
CA ARG A 85 -8.23 -13.05 -11.21
C ARG A 85 -7.08 -13.59 -12.06
N PHE A 86 -5.85 -13.12 -11.86
CA PHE A 86 -4.65 -13.67 -12.51
C PHE A 86 -4.12 -14.98 -11.88
N GLY A 87 -4.80 -15.51 -10.86
CA GLY A 87 -4.39 -16.75 -10.18
C GLY A 87 -3.19 -16.58 -9.24
N GLU A 88 -2.84 -15.34 -8.91
CA GLU A 88 -1.75 -14.99 -7.99
C GLU A 88 -2.28 -14.81 -6.56
N PHE A 89 -1.38 -14.86 -5.59
CA PHE A 89 -1.69 -14.62 -4.19
C PHE A 89 -1.23 -13.20 -3.80
N PRO A 90 -2.16 -12.27 -3.53
CA PRO A 90 -1.81 -10.92 -3.09
C PRO A 90 -1.27 -10.95 -1.66
N ILE A 91 -0.14 -10.26 -1.43
CA ILE A 91 0.35 -9.85 -0.11
C ILE A 91 0.43 -8.34 -0.07
#